data_AF-A0A7T7R9H0-F1
#
_entry.id   AF-A0A7T7R9H0-F1
#
_cell.length_a   1.000
_cell.length_b   1.000
_cell.length_c   1.000
_cell.angle_alpha   90.00
_cell.angle_beta   90.00
_cell.angle_gamma   90.00
#
_symmetry.space_group_name_H-M   'P 1'
#
loop_
_entity.id
_entity.type
_entity.pdbx_description
1 polymer ?
#
loop_
_entity_poly.entity_id
_entity_poly.type
_entity_poly.pdbx_seq_one_letter_code
_entity_poly.pdbx_strand_id
1 'polypeptide(L)'
;MDLFEQSLLMMDELNRELESSELMDGLMRLDLVYQCCYISIEHSVAVKSLLKEKLYTSALALFRIQFESVVRAYWILFAATDEQVCELGVLDSIEQLTLKEHKSISPFYCNADD
;
A
#
# COMPACT_ATOMS: atom_id res chain seq x y z
N MET A 1 20.39 15.57 13.59
CA MET A 1 19.27 14.62 13.58
C MET A 1 19.42 13.76 12.35
N ASP A 2 19.30 12.45 12.48
CA ASP A 2 19.48 11.51 11.37
C ASP A 2 18.35 11.69 10.34
N LEU A 3 18.68 11.74 9.04
CA LEU A 3 17.70 11.94 7.97
C LEU A 3 16.63 10.84 7.97
N PHE A 4 17.04 9.61 8.30
CA PHE A 4 16.12 8.47 8.39
C PHE A 4 15.15 8.58 9.58
N GLU A 5 15.58 9.22 10.66
CA GLU A 5 14.75 9.48 11.84
C GLU A 5 13.73 10.58 11.57
N GLN A 6 14.14 11.66 10.88
CA GLN A 6 13.22 12.70 10.42
C GLN A 6 12.15 12.16 9.48
N SER A 7 12.55 11.30 8.54
CA SER A 7 11.62 10.65 7.63
C SER A 7 10.60 9.76 8.36
N LEU A 8 10.96 9.14 9.50
CA LEU A 8 10.03 8.32 10.28
C LEU A 8 8.98 9.19 10.98
N LEU A 9 9.41 10.30 11.59
CA LEU A 9 8.48 11.21 12.27
C LEU A 9 7.48 11.82 11.29
N MET A 10 7.93 12.22 10.11
CA MET A 10 7.05 12.73 9.06
C MET A 10 6.05 11.66 8.57
N MET A 11 6.47 10.41 8.47
CA MET A 11 5.59 9.31 8.06
C MET A 11 4.53 9.01 9.13
N ASP A 12 4.91 9.01 10.41
CA ASP A 12 3.98 8.82 11.53
C ASP A 12 2.98 9.98 11.64
N GLU A 13 3.41 11.21 11.35
CA GLU A 13 2.53 12.38 11.25
C GLU A 13 1.55 12.21 10.09
N LEU A 14 2.03 11.85 8.90
CA LEU A 14 1.19 11.65 7.73
C LEU A 14 0.15 10.54 7.92
N ASN A 15 0.53 9.41 8.53
CA ASN A 15 -0.40 8.33 8.85
C ASN A 15 -1.52 8.81 9.77
N ARG A 16 -1.17 9.57 10.81
CA ARG A 16 -2.14 10.09 11.77
C ARG A 16 -3.13 11.05 11.10
N GLU A 17 -2.64 11.93 10.23
CA GLU A 17 -3.49 12.84 9.48
C GLU A 17 -4.44 12.08 8.55
N LEU A 18 -3.96 11.04 7.86
CA LEU A 18 -4.78 10.17 7.02
C LEU A 18 -5.87 9.44 7.84
N GLU A 19 -5.52 8.90 9.01
CA GLU A 19 -6.46 8.22 9.91
C GLU A 19 -7.53 9.15 10.48
N SER A 20 -7.18 10.43 10.71
CA SER A 20 -8.07 11.42 11.33
C SER A 20 -8.97 12.18 10.34
N SER A 21 -8.74 12.01 9.03
CA SER A 21 -9.41 12.81 8.00
C SER A 21 -10.87 12.37 7.78
N GLU A 22 -11.82 13.29 7.98
CA GLU A 22 -13.27 13.09 7.74
C GLU A 22 -13.65 13.12 6.23
N LEU A 23 -12.80 12.59 5.36
CA LEU A 23 -13.05 12.50 3.91
C LEU A 23 -13.96 11.28 3.64
N MET A 24 -15.20 11.39 4.09
CA MET A 24 -16.14 10.26 4.26
C MET A 24 -17.44 10.41 3.45
N ASP A 25 -17.40 11.04 2.27
CA ASP A 25 -18.57 11.11 1.37
C ASP A 25 -18.23 10.83 -0.12
N GLY A 26 -17.18 10.03 -0.36
CA GLY A 26 -16.73 9.60 -1.70
C GLY A 26 -16.36 8.11 -1.76
N LEU A 27 -17.19 7.26 -1.12
CA LEU A 27 -16.91 5.90 -0.63
C LEU A 27 -15.81 5.12 -1.36
N MET A 28 -15.91 4.94 -2.68
CA MET A 28 -14.98 4.08 -3.43
C MET A 28 -13.72 4.80 -3.93
N ARG A 29 -13.84 6.05 -4.41
CA ARG A 29 -12.69 6.79 -4.94
C ARG A 29 -11.69 7.07 -3.84
N LEU A 30 -12.19 7.55 -2.70
CA LEU A 30 -11.34 7.89 -1.56
C LEU A 30 -10.77 6.63 -0.92
N ASP A 31 -11.53 5.54 -0.82
CA ASP A 31 -11.00 4.26 -0.32
C ASP A 31 -9.82 3.78 -1.18
N LEU A 32 -9.95 3.77 -2.51
CA LEU A 32 -8.85 3.40 -3.41
C LEU A 32 -7.63 4.33 -3.29
N VAL A 33 -7.84 5.63 -3.08
CA VAL A 33 -6.76 6.59 -2.79
C VAL A 33 -6.06 6.24 -1.49
N TYR A 34 -6.81 5.96 -0.42
CA TYR A 34 -6.28 5.57 0.88
C TYR A 34 -5.47 4.28 0.79
N GLN A 35 -5.96 3.25 0.07
CA GLN A 35 -5.20 2.01 -0.14
C GLN A 35 -3.86 2.29 -0.83
N CYS A 36 -3.84 3.14 -1.85
CA CYS A 36 -2.59 3.51 -2.53
C CYS A 36 -1.62 4.27 -1.61
N CYS A 37 -2.14 5.20 -0.78
CA CYS A 37 -1.34 5.90 0.22
C CYS A 37 -0.76 4.94 1.26
N TYR A 38 -1.58 4.02 1.78
CA TYR A 38 -1.18 3.02 2.75
C TYR A 38 -0.06 2.12 2.21
N ILE A 39 -0.20 1.59 0.99
CA ILE A 39 0.84 0.78 0.32
C ILE A 39 2.15 1.57 0.21
N SER A 40 2.08 2.84 -0.20
CA SER A 40 3.27 3.69 -0.30
C SER A 40 3.97 3.85 1.03
N ILE A 41 3.22 4.11 2.10
CA ILE A 41 3.74 4.28 3.45
C ILE A 41 4.35 2.96 3.94
N GLU A 42 3.67 1.83 3.81
CA GLU A 42 4.19 0.52 4.21
C GLU A 42 5.50 0.20 3.49
N HIS A 43 5.56 0.42 2.17
CA HIS A 43 6.77 0.21 1.39
C HIS A 43 7.91 1.16 1.78
N SER A 44 7.61 2.39 2.21
CA SER A 44 8.63 3.32 2.67
C SER A 44 9.35 2.85 3.95
N VAL A 45 8.63 2.17 4.86
CA VAL A 45 9.23 1.51 6.04
C VAL A 45 10.21 0.42 5.60
N ALA A 46 9.82 -0.40 4.63
CA ALA A 46 10.65 -1.48 4.11
C ALA A 46 11.87 -0.96 3.31
N VAL A 47 11.70 0.06 2.47
CA VAL A 47 12.80 0.74 1.76
C VAL A 47 13.84 1.24 2.74
N LYS A 48 13.42 1.90 3.83
CA LYS A 48 14.32 2.37 4.88
C LYS A 48 15.12 1.22 5.50
N SER A 49 14.45 0.13 5.87
CA SER A 49 15.11 -1.05 6.45
C SER A 49 16.15 -1.63 5.49
N LEU A 50 15.81 -1.75 4.20
CA LEU A 50 16.74 -2.24 3.17
C LEU A 50 17.95 -1.32 2.97
N LEU A 51 17.74 0.00 3.00
CA LEU A 51 18.84 0.98 2.94
C LEU A 51 19.77 0.87 4.14
N LYS A 52 19.21 0.66 5.34
CA LYS A 52 19.98 0.49 6.60
C LYS A 52 20.88 -0.74 6.54
N GLU A 53 20.38 -1.83 5.97
CA GLU A 53 21.11 -3.08 5.73
C GLU A 53 22.00 -3.05 4.47
N LYS A 54 22.09 -1.90 3.77
CA LYS A 54 22.87 -1.71 2.54
C LYS A 54 22.45 -2.62 1.37
N LEU A 55 21.20 -3.06 1.37
CA LEU A 55 20.58 -3.86 0.30
C LEU A 55 20.00 -2.96 -0.80
N TYR A 56 20.86 -2.20 -1.47
CA TYR A 56 20.45 -1.10 -2.34
C TYR A 56 19.60 -1.50 -3.55
N THR A 57 19.89 -2.63 -4.20
CA THR A 57 19.12 -3.08 -5.36
C THR A 57 17.68 -3.40 -4.98
N SER A 58 17.49 -4.09 -3.85
CA SER A 58 16.17 -4.39 -3.31
C SER A 58 15.45 -3.12 -2.85
N ALA A 59 16.16 -2.21 -2.20
CA ALA A 59 15.60 -0.91 -1.79
C ALA A 59 15.11 -0.11 -3.00
N LEU A 60 15.90 -0.04 -4.07
CA LEU A 60 15.55 0.69 -5.29
C LEU A 60 14.34 0.07 -6.01
N ALA A 61 14.28 -1.27 -6.07
CA ALA A 61 13.14 -1.98 -6.64
C ALA A 61 11.84 -1.64 -5.87
N LEU A 62 11.88 -1.64 -4.54
CA LEU A 62 10.72 -1.35 -3.72
C LEU A 62 10.34 0.14 -3.73
N PHE A 63 11.34 1.04 -3.80
CA PHE A 63 11.13 2.47 -3.93
C PHE A 63 10.35 2.83 -5.21
N ARG A 64 10.56 2.09 -6.31
CA ARG A 64 9.78 2.26 -7.54
C ARG A 64 8.29 2.00 -7.31
N ILE A 65 7.94 0.90 -6.64
CA ILE A 65 6.54 0.52 -6.38
C ILE A 65 5.92 1.48 -5.35
N GLN A 66 6.68 1.94 -4.36
CA GLN A 66 6.29 3.00 -3.44
C GLN A 66 5.84 4.27 -4.19
N PHE A 67 6.65 4.73 -5.16
CA PHE A 67 6.34 5.91 -5.96
C PHE A 67 5.15 5.69 -6.90
N GLU A 68 5.07 4.53 -7.57
CA GLU A 68 3.92 4.17 -8.42
C GLU A 68 2.60 4.21 -7.65
N SER A 69 2.61 3.81 -6.37
CA SER A 69 1.44 3.88 -5.50
C SER A 69 0.98 5.32 -5.26
N VAL A 70 1.91 6.26 -5.03
CA VAL A 70 1.57 7.70 -4.88
C VAL A 70 1.03 8.28 -6.19
N VAL A 71 1.67 7.97 -7.33
CA VAL A 71 1.20 8.44 -8.64
C VAL A 71 -0.21 7.91 -8.93
N ARG A 72 -0.48 6.66 -8.56
CA ARG A 72 -1.81 6.06 -8.69
C ARG A 72 -2.83 6.76 -7.78
N ALA A 73 -2.49 7.02 -6.52
CA ALA A 73 -3.34 7.79 -5.61
C ALA A 73 -3.69 9.17 -6.19
N TYR A 74 -2.69 9.89 -6.71
CA TYR A 74 -2.88 11.19 -7.36
C TYR A 74 -3.80 11.08 -8.59
N TRP A 75 -3.57 10.09 -9.46
CA TRP A 75 -4.39 9.89 -10.65
C TRP A 75 -5.84 9.55 -10.30
N ILE A 76 -6.06 8.64 -9.35
CA ILE A 76 -7.40 8.29 -8.86
C ILE A 76 -8.09 9.52 -8.26
N LEU A 77 -7.39 10.36 -7.51
CA LEU A 77 -8.00 11.51 -6.87
C LEU A 77 -8.34 12.64 -7.85
N PHE A 78 -7.45 12.94 -8.80
CA PHE A 78 -7.53 14.18 -9.58
C PHE A 78 -7.80 14.01 -11.07
N ALA A 79 -7.57 12.83 -11.64
CA ALA A 79 -7.58 12.65 -13.10
C ALA A 79 -8.51 11.53 -13.61
N ALA A 80 -8.77 10.49 -12.81
CA ALA A 80 -9.58 9.35 -13.21
C ALA A 80 -11.07 9.71 -13.34
N THR A 81 -11.76 9.17 -14.34
CA THR A 81 -13.23 9.27 -14.44
C THR A 81 -13.91 8.34 -13.41
N ASP A 82 -15.18 8.59 -13.08
CA ASP A 82 -15.91 7.72 -12.15
C ASP A 82 -16.04 6.28 -12.66
N GLU A 83 -16.18 6.10 -13.97
CA GLU A 83 -16.20 4.77 -14.62
C GLU A 83 -14.89 4.02 -14.39
N GLN A 84 -13.74 4.68 -14.60
CA GLN A 84 -12.42 4.08 -14.37
C GLN A 84 -12.20 3.73 -12.89
N VAL A 85 -12.69 4.55 -11.97
CA VAL A 85 -12.61 4.27 -10.52
C VAL A 85 -13.48 3.09 -10.15
N CYS A 86 -14.70 2.99 -10.69
CA CYS A 86 -15.58 1.85 -10.50
C CYS A 86 -14.95 0.54 -11.01
N GLU A 87 -14.39 0.55 -12.23
CA GLU A 87 -13.67 -0.60 -12.79
C GLU A 87 -12.52 -1.05 -11.89
N LEU A 88 -11.71 -0.10 -11.41
CA LEU A 88 -10.59 -0.38 -10.52
C LEU A 88 -11.05 -0.96 -9.17
N GLY A 89 -12.12 -0.43 -8.59
CA GLY A 89 -12.67 -0.93 -7.32
C GLY A 89 -13.26 -2.34 -7.42
N VAL A 90 -13.83 -2.69 -8.57
CA VAL A 90 -14.28 -4.06 -8.84
C VAL A 90 -13.09 -5.03 -8.93
N LEU A 91 -12.01 -4.62 -9.61
CA LEU A 91 -10.79 -5.44 -9.70
C LEU A 91 -10.16 -5.69 -8.32
N ASP A 92 -10.01 -4.65 -7.49
CA ASP A 92 -9.46 -4.80 -6.13
C ASP A 92 -10.32 -5.76 -5.28
N SER A 93 -11.65 -5.64 -5.36
CA SER A 93 -12.58 -6.55 -4.68
C SER A 93 -12.39 -8.01 -5.12
N ILE A 94 -12.17 -8.25 -6.41
CA ILE A 94 -11.92 -9.60 -6.97
C ILE A 94 -10.57 -10.15 -6.51
N GLU A 95 -9.51 -9.33 -6.50
CA GLU A 95 -8.19 -9.73 -6.03
C GLU A 95 -8.24 -10.14 -4.55
N GLN A 96 -8.91 -9.35 -3.71
CA GLN A 96 -9.09 -9.64 -2.29
C GLN A 96 -9.91 -10.93 -2.05
N LEU A 97 -10.93 -11.20 -2.86
CA LEU A 97 -11.70 -12.44 -2.80
C LEU A 97 -10.85 -13.65 -3.21
N THR A 98 -10.10 -13.53 -4.31
CA THR A 98 -9.22 -14.59 -4.82
C THR A 98 -8.15 -14.96 -3.78
N LEU A 99 -7.54 -13.96 -3.14
CA LEU A 99 -6.56 -14.17 -2.07
C LEU A 99 -7.17 -14.84 -0.82
N LYS A 100 -8.43 -14.52 -0.49
CA LYS A 100 -9.17 -15.17 0.62
C LYS A 100 -9.54 -16.62 0.30
N GLU A 101 -9.94 -16.92 -0.93
CA GLU A 101 -10.21 -18.28 -1.38
C GLU A 101 -8.94 -19.14 -1.38
N HIS A 102 -7.80 -18.59 -1.85
CA HIS A 102 -6.52 -19.29 -1.79
C HIS A 102 -6.03 -19.58 -0.36
N LYS A 103 -6.30 -18.70 0.61
CA LYS A 103 -6.06 -18.99 2.04
C LYS A 103 -6.99 -20.06 2.62
N SER A 104 -8.16 -20.26 2.02
CA SER A 104 -9.17 -21.24 2.46
C SER A 104 -8.93 -22.64 1.87
N ILE A 105 -8.06 -22.78 0.86
CA ILE A 105 -7.78 -24.03 0.14
C ILE A 105 -6.46 -24.70 0.58
N SER A 106 -5.75 -24.19 1.60
CA SER A 106 -4.55 -24.89 2.12
C SER A 106 -4.79 -25.65 3.45
N PRO A 107 -5.18 -26.93 3.40
CA PRO A 107 -4.79 -27.92 4.38
C PRO A 107 -3.77 -28.87 3.73
N PHE A 108 -2.54 -28.41 3.52
CA PHE A 108 -1.41 -29.32 3.30
C PHE A 108 -0.29 -28.94 4.26
N TYR A 109 -0.53 -29.19 5.55
CA TYR A 109 0.56 -29.65 6.41
C TYR A 109 0.91 -31.05 5.93
N CYS A 110 1.95 -31.19 5.10
CA CYS A 110 2.70 -32.43 5.12
C CYS A 110 3.40 -32.46 6.47
N ASN A 111 2.85 -33.24 7.40
CA ASN A 111 3.57 -33.69 8.58
C ASN A 111 4.84 -34.39 8.10
N ALA A 112 5.99 -33.80 8.37
CA ALA A 112 7.22 -34.55 8.44
C ALA A 112 7.24 -35.16 9.84
N ASP A 113 6.78 -36.42 9.92
CA ASP A 113 6.91 -37.25 11.11
C ASP A 113 8.40 -37.48 11.45
N ASP A 114 8.64 -37.69 12.74
CA ASP A 114 9.90 -38.05 13.42
C ASP A 114 10.74 -39.14 12.73
#